data_AF-N6U601-F1
#
_entry.id   AF-N6U601-F1
#
_cell.length_a   1.000
_cell.length_b   1.000
_cell.length_c   1.000
_cell.angle_alpha   90.00
_cell.angle_beta   90.00
_cell.angle_gamma   90.00
#
_symmetry.space_group_name_H-M   'P 1'
#
loop_
_entity.id
_entity.type
_entity.pdbx_description
1 polymer ?
#
loop_
_entity_poly.entity_id
_entity_poly.type
_entity_poly.pdbx_seq_one_letter_code
_entity_poly.pdbx_strand_id
1 'polypeptide(L)' 'MNAQNSKFVFPKERSSVNSSALEIVGGDEASPNQFPYQVALYIEYDLVSAFCGGSLVSSNYVLTAAHCALG' A
#
# COMPACT_ATOMS: atom_id res chain seq x y z
N MET A 1 -15.92 30.88 3.65
CA MET A 1 -15.63 29.79 2.69
C MET A 1 -14.25 29.24 3.04
N ASN A 2 -14.16 28.09 3.72
CA ASN A 2 -12.90 27.53 4.22
C ASN A 2 -12.54 26.26 3.45
N ALA A 3 -11.38 26.30 2.78
CA ALA A 3 -10.90 25.24 1.90
C ALA A 3 -10.53 23.98 2.68
N GLN A 4 -11.41 23.00 2.60
CA GLN A 4 -11.05 21.59 2.61
C GLN A 4 -10.15 21.36 1.38
N ASN A 5 -8.84 21.29 1.56
CA ASN A 5 -7.96 20.73 0.53
C ASN A 5 -7.07 19.68 1.19
N SER A 6 -7.51 18.44 1.01
CA SER A 6 -6.84 17.21 1.38
C SER A 6 -5.41 17.19 0.84
N LYS A 7 -4.49 17.66 1.67
CA LYS A 7 -3.09 17.29 1.58
C LYS A 7 -3.03 15.78 1.79
N PHE A 8 -2.83 15.02 0.71
CA PHE A 8 -2.29 13.66 0.75
C PHE A 8 -0.83 13.78 1.22
N VAL A 9 -0.65 14.17 2.47
CA VAL A 9 0.63 14.23 3.16
C VAL A 9 0.74 12.89 3.86
N PHE A 10 1.71 12.08 3.42
CA PHE A 10 2.23 10.98 4.24
C PHE A 10 2.65 11.60 5.57
N PRO A 11 1.94 11.34 6.68
CA PRO A 11 2.31 11.91 7.96
C PRO A 11 3.62 11.26 8.37
N LYS A 12 4.69 12.05 8.48
CA LYS A 12 5.91 11.63 9.18
C LYS A 12 5.62 11.61 10.69
N GLU A 13 4.69 10.78 11.12
CA GLU A 13 4.34 10.58 12.53
C GLU A 13 5.42 9.68 13.15
N ARG A 14 6.53 10.30 13.58
CA ARG A 14 7.34 9.70 14.64
C ARG A 14 6.50 9.74 15.91
N SER A 15 5.65 8.74 16.07
CA SER A 15 4.69 8.68 17.16
C SER A 15 5.06 7.52 18.08
N SER A 16 5.52 7.88 19.27
CA SER A 16 5.59 7.00 20.43
C SER A 16 4.18 6.55 20.80
N VAL A 17 3.72 5.48 20.15
CA VAL A 17 2.46 4.81 20.44
C VAL A 17 2.78 3.35 20.67
N ASN A 18 2.36 2.83 21.83
CA ASN A 18 2.34 1.41 22.11
C ASN A 18 1.32 0.74 21.17
N SER A 19 1.78 0.43 19.97
CA SER A 19 1.04 -0.29 18.94
C SER A 19 1.95 -1.39 18.46
N SER A 20 1.45 -2.60 18.38
CA SER A 20 2.03 -3.72 17.62
C SER A 20 2.01 -3.38 16.12
N ALA A 21 2.60 -2.25 15.74
CA ALA A 21 2.69 -1.74 14.39
C ALA A 21 3.61 -2.69 13.63
N LEU A 22 3.10 -3.25 12.54
CA LEU A 22 3.90 -3.98 11.57
C LEU A 22 4.83 -2.96 10.90
N GLU A 23 5.95 -2.68 11.56
CA GLU A 23 7.07 -1.99 10.95
C GLU A 23 7.82 -2.96 10.05
N ILE A 24 8.36 -2.46 8.94
CA ILE A 24 9.28 -3.24 8.12
C ILE A 24 10.58 -3.37 8.93
N VAL A 25 10.79 -4.53 9.56
CA VAL A 25 11.97 -4.78 10.41
C VAL A 25 13.24 -4.66 9.57
N GLY A 26 14.10 -3.69 9.91
CA GLY A 26 15.37 -3.43 9.23
C GLY A 26 15.23 -2.76 7.85
N GLY A 27 14.04 -2.28 7.50
CA GLY A 27 13.82 -1.49 6.30
C GLY A 27 13.81 0.02 6.56
N ASP A 28 13.86 0.79 5.47
CA ASP A 28 13.69 2.24 5.48
C ASP A 28 12.39 2.63 4.78
N GLU A 29 11.77 3.73 5.21
CA GLU A 29 10.61 4.30 4.54
C GLU A 29 10.96 4.69 3.11
N ALA A 30 10.17 4.21 2.14
CA ALA A 30 10.37 4.55 0.74
C ALA A 30 9.96 6.01 0.48
N SER A 31 10.77 6.73 -0.29
CA SER A 31 10.40 8.06 -0.79
C SER A 31 9.23 7.94 -1.79
N PRO A 32 8.38 8.97 -1.92
CA PRO A 32 7.33 8.98 -2.94
C PRO A 32 7.89 8.65 -4.32
N ASN A 33 7.25 7.70 -5.01
CA ASN A 33 7.64 7.26 -6.35
C ASN A 33 9.04 6.59 -6.44
N GLN A 34 9.65 6.18 -5.32
CA GLN A 34 10.92 5.44 -5.33
C GLN A 34 10.80 4.08 -6.04
N PHE A 35 9.65 3.42 -5.89
CA PHE A 35 9.32 2.16 -6.55
C PHE A 35 8.05 2.34 -7.39
N PRO A 36 8.16 2.97 -8.58
CA PRO A 36 6.99 3.41 -9.35
C PRO A 36 6.13 2.26 -9.89
N TYR A 37 6.67 1.05 -9.91
CA TYR A 37 5.96 -0.17 -10.28
C TYR A 37 5.18 -0.80 -9.12
N GLN A 38 5.42 -0.39 -7.88
CA GLN A 38 4.76 -0.97 -6.70
C GLN A 38 3.26 -0.63 -6.73
N VAL A 39 2.41 -1.66 -6.61
CA VAL A 39 0.96 -1.47 -6.50
C VAL A 39 0.41 -2.17 -5.25
N ALA A 40 -0.69 -1.63 -4.75
CA ALA A 40 -1.52 -2.23 -3.72
C ALA A 40 -2.77 -2.83 -4.37
N LEU A 41 -3.02 -4.11 -4.13
CA LEU A 41 -4.20 -4.82 -4.61
C LEU A 41 -5.19 -4.96 -3.45
N TYR A 42 -6.36 -4.36 -3.61
CA TYR A 42 -7.51 -4.51 -2.72
C TYR A 42 -8.52 -5.40 -3.45
N ILE A 43 -8.67 -6.63 -2.96
CA ILE A 43 -9.46 -7.67 -3.61
C ILE A 43 -10.66 -7.99 -2.72
N GLU A 44 -11.85 -7.90 -3.29
CA GLU A 44 -13.10 -8.18 -2.60
C GLU A 44 -13.70 -9.48 -3.15
N TYR A 45 -13.88 -10.46 -2.26
CA TYR A 45 -14.68 -11.65 -2.45
C TYR A 45 -15.95 -11.53 -1.58
N ASP A 46 -16.99 -12.31 -1.89
CA ASP A 46 -18.33 -12.20 -1.28
C ASP A 46 -18.32 -11.96 0.25
N LEU A 47 -17.47 -12.67 0.98
CA LEU A 47 -17.38 -12.60 2.45
C LEU A 47 -15.99 -12.24 2.97
N VAL A 48 -15.00 -12.03 2.09
CA VAL A 48 -13.58 -11.87 2.48
C VAL A 48 -12.94 -10.79 1.63
N SER A 49 -12.24 -9.86 2.27
CA SER A 49 -11.32 -8.95 1.60
C SER A 49 -9.87 -9.42 1.78
N ALA A 50 -9.07 -9.29 0.72
CA ALA A 50 -7.65 -9.59 0.73
C ALA A 50 -6.84 -8.36 0.33
N PHE A 51 -5.67 -8.22 0.96
CA PHE A 51 -4.68 -7.23 0.60
C PHE A 51 -3.41 -7.93 0.12
N CYS A 52 -2.96 -7.54 -1.07
CA CYS A 52 -1.75 -8.08 -1.68
C CYS A 52 -0.90 -6.98 -2.32
N GLY A 53 0.36 -7.28 -2.59
CA GLY A 53 1.23 -6.47 -3.44
C GLY A 53 1.22 -6.93 -4.90
N GLY A 54 1.79 -6.11 -5.77
CA GLY A 54 2.08 -6.47 -7.16
C GLY A 54 3.08 -5.53 -7.81
N SER A 55 3.40 -5.80 -9.07
CA SER A 55 4.28 -4.95 -9.90
C SER A 55 3.64 -4.64 -11.24
N LEU A 56 3.58 -3.36 -11.61
CA LEU A 56 3.15 -2.91 -12.93
C LEU A 56 4.22 -3.26 -13.98
N VAL A 57 3.93 -4.23 -14.85
CA VAL A 57 4.88 -4.74 -15.86
C VAL A 57 4.61 -4.18 -17.27
N SER A 58 3.43 -3.61 -17.47
CA SER A 58 2.98 -2.98 -18.71
C SER A 58 1.88 -1.97 -18.39
N SER A 59 1.51 -1.11 -19.34
CA SER A 59 0.46 -0.10 -19.19
C SER A 59 -0.88 -0.63 -18.67
N ASN A 60 -1.16 -1.92 -18.86
CA ASN A 60 -2.43 -2.54 -18.45
C ASN A 60 -2.25 -3.88 -17.70
N TYR A 61 -1.03 -4.25 -17.29
CA TYR A 61 -0.77 -5.55 -16.66
C TYR A 61 0.01 -5.40 -15.36
N VAL A 62 -0.50 -6.05 -14.32
CA VAL A 62 0.14 -6.20 -13.02
C VAL A 62 0.51 -7.66 -12.81
N LEU A 63 1.77 -7.92 -12.45
CA LEU A 63 2.23 -9.22 -11.97
C LEU A 63 2.01 -9.33 -10.46
N THR A 64 1.43 -10.42 -9.99
CA THR A 64 1.21 -10.71 -8.56
C THR A 64 1.26 -12.22 -8.30
N ALA A 65 1.16 -12.64 -7.04
CA ALA A 65 1.12 -14.05 -6.66
C ALA A 65 -0.24 -14.67 -7.03
N ALA A 66 -0.23 -15.94 -7.46
CA ALA A 66 -1.47 -16.64 -7.83
C ALA A 66 -2.50 -16.67 -6.70
N HIS A 67 -2.06 -16.94 -5.46
CA HIS A 67 -2.93 -16.99 -4.28
C HIS A 67 -3.63 -15.66 -3.94
N CYS A 68 -3.15 -14.54 -4.50
CA CYS A 68 -3.82 -13.25 -4.34
C CYS A 68 -5.09 -13.18 -5.21
N ALA A 69 -5.08 -13.80 -6.40
CA ALA A 69 -6.18 -13.74 -7.36
C ALA A 69 -7.15 -14.93 -7.23
N LEU A 70 -6.62 -16.11 -6.93
CA LEU A 70 -7.38 -17.34 -6.72
C LEU A 70 -6.72 -18.05 -5.54
N GLY A 71 -7.35 -17.96 -4.37
CA GLY A 71 -6.91 -18.66 -3.16
C GLY A 71 -6.89 -20.17 -3.33
#